data_AF-A0A699U773-F1
#
_entry.id   AF-A0A699U773-F1
#
_cell.length_a   1.000
_cell.length_b   1.000
_cell.length_c   1.000
_cell.angle_alpha   90.00
_cell.angle_beta   90.00
_cell.angle_gamma   90.00
#
_symmetry.space_group_name_H-M   'P 1'
#
loop_
_entity.id
_entity.type
_entity.pdbx_description
1 polymer ?
#
loop_
_entity_poly.entity_id
_entity_poly.type
_entity_poly.pdbx_seq_one_letter_code
_entity_poly.pdbx_strand_id
1 'polypeptide(L)'
;MQAARDRQKKLSRVHNTFHVSNLKKCHANEPLVVPLDGLHFDDKLQFVEEPVEIVDREVKRLKQNQIPLVKIRWNSKRGPEFTWEREEQFRKKYPHLFARTASTSTVTS
;
A
#
# COMPACT_ATOMS: atom_id res chain seq x y z
N MET A 1 -62.48 18.01 21.04
CA MET A 1 -61.83 17.10 20.07
C MET A 1 -61.19 17.93 18.96
N GLN A 2 -60.02 18.54 19.23
CA GLN A 2 -59.29 19.33 18.23
C GLN A 2 -57.79 19.05 18.38
N ALA A 3 -57.32 17.94 17.78
CA ALA A 3 -55.90 17.57 17.81
C ALA A 3 -55.50 16.75 16.57
N ALA A 4 -56.10 17.00 15.41
CA ALA A 4 -55.87 16.21 14.20
C ALA A 4 -55.75 17.06 12.92
N ARG A 5 -55.24 18.30 13.01
CA ARG A 5 -54.95 19.13 11.81
C ARG A 5 -53.54 19.71 11.73
N ASP A 6 -52.67 19.47 12.72
CA ASP A 6 -51.33 20.09 12.77
C ASP A 6 -50.16 19.19 12.32
N ARG A 7 -50.43 18.00 11.76
CA ARG A 7 -49.35 17.14 11.23
C ARG A 7 -49.08 17.28 9.74
N GLN A 8 -49.97 17.90 8.97
CA GLN A 8 -49.88 17.88 7.50
C GLN A 8 -49.04 19.01 6.89
N LYS A 9 -48.41 19.89 7.71
CA LYS A 9 -47.59 21.01 7.24
C LYS A 9 -46.07 20.80 7.35
N LYS A 10 -45.59 19.60 7.63
CA LYS A 10 -44.13 19.35 7.85
C LYS A 10 -43.43 18.44 6.84
N LEU A 11 -44.09 18.07 5.73
CA LEU A 11 -43.47 17.24 4.69
C LEU A 11 -43.39 17.93 3.31
N SER A 12 -43.67 19.23 3.21
CA SER A 12 -43.54 19.99 1.96
C SER A 12 -42.11 20.44 1.61
N ARG A 13 -41.10 20.03 2.39
CA ARG A 13 -39.70 20.51 2.26
C ARG A 13 -38.73 19.45 1.76
N VAL A 14 -39.20 18.29 1.32
CA VAL A 14 -38.32 17.30 0.67
C VAL A 14 -38.34 17.57 -0.82
N HIS A 15 -37.38 18.37 -1.29
CA HIS A 15 -37.11 18.49 -2.72
C HIS A 15 -36.37 17.25 -3.18
N ASN A 16 -36.85 16.65 -4.28
CA ASN A 16 -36.17 15.54 -4.93
C ASN A 16 -35.02 16.12 -5.77
N THR A 17 -33.92 16.47 -5.11
CA THR A 17 -32.75 17.07 -5.77
C THR A 17 -31.86 15.96 -6.31
N PHE A 18 -31.85 15.80 -7.63
CA PHE A 18 -30.83 15.00 -8.31
C PHE A 18 -29.56 15.83 -8.48
N HIS A 19 -28.46 15.40 -7.85
CA HIS A 19 -27.17 16.02 -8.08
C HIS A 19 -26.46 15.28 -9.22
N VAL A 20 -26.26 15.96 -10.35
CA VAL A 20 -25.46 15.44 -11.47
C VAL A 20 -24.09 16.11 -11.39
N SER A 21 -23.06 15.37 -10.99
CA SER A 21 -21.68 15.83 -11.05
C SER A 21 -21.10 15.48 -12.42
N ASN A 22 -20.78 16.51 -13.22
CA ASN A 22 -20.05 16.33 -14.47
C ASN A 22 -18.63 15.85 -14.17
N LEU A 23 -18.36 14.57 -14.42
CA LEU A 23 -17.01 14.03 -14.38
C LEU A 23 -16.27 14.53 -15.63
N LYS A 24 -15.29 15.42 -15.46
CA LYS A 24 -14.39 15.80 -16.56
C LYS A 24 -13.62 14.55 -17.01
N LYS A 25 -13.64 14.26 -18.31
CA LYS A 25 -12.80 13.21 -18.89
C LYS A 25 -11.33 13.56 -18.63
N CYS A 26 -10.60 12.68 -17.95
CA CYS A 26 -9.15 12.76 -17.87
C CYS A 26 -8.56 12.53 -19.27
N HIS A 27 -7.94 13.56 -19.84
CA HIS A 27 -7.06 13.39 -20.98
C HIS A 27 -5.70 12.93 -20.47
N ALA A 28 -5.40 11.64 -20.60
CA ALA A 28 -4.06 11.11 -20.41
C ALA A 28 -3.21 11.46 -21.65
N ASN A 29 -2.86 12.74 -21.79
CA ASN A 29 -1.89 13.16 -22.79
C ASN A 29 -0.51 13.10 -22.14
N GLU A 30 0.17 11.98 -22.34
CA GLU A 30 1.61 11.86 -22.65
C GLU A 30 2.06 10.42 -22.35
N PRO A 31 2.65 9.67 -23.30
CA PRO A 31 3.28 8.40 -22.97
C PRO A 31 4.45 8.70 -22.03
N LEU A 32 4.31 8.28 -20.77
CA LEU A 32 5.39 8.21 -19.80
C LEU A 32 6.42 7.19 -20.30
N VAL A 33 7.32 7.62 -21.20
CA VAL A 33 8.43 6.79 -21.69
C VAL A 33 9.42 6.64 -20.55
N VAL A 34 9.38 5.49 -19.89
CA VAL A 34 10.36 5.09 -18.89
C VAL A 34 11.57 4.51 -19.63
N PRO A 35 12.80 5.04 -19.42
CA PRO A 35 14.01 4.45 -20.00
C PRO A 35 14.20 3.01 -19.51
N LEU A 36 14.42 2.08 -20.45
CA LEU A 36 14.47 0.63 -20.18
C LEU A 36 15.85 0.11 -19.78
N ASP A 37 16.89 0.95 -19.79
CA ASP A 37 18.31 0.57 -19.70
C ASP A 37 18.76 -0.05 -18.36
N GLY A 38 17.82 -0.38 -17.47
CA GLY A 38 18.08 -1.08 -16.21
C GLY A 38 17.11 -2.22 -15.89
N LEU A 39 16.21 -2.65 -16.79
CA LEU A 39 15.39 -3.87 -16.58
C LEU A 39 16.16 -5.12 -16.99
N HIS A 40 16.55 -5.89 -15.98
CA HIS A 40 16.53 -7.33 -16.15
C HIS A 40 15.05 -7.76 -16.24
N PHE A 41 14.56 -7.98 -17.46
CA PHE A 41 13.30 -8.65 -17.70
C PHE A 41 13.56 -10.15 -17.73
N ASP A 42 12.73 -10.94 -17.05
CA ASP A 42 12.61 -12.37 -17.37
C ASP A 42 12.08 -12.50 -18.82
N ASP A 43 12.29 -13.63 -19.49
CA ASP A 43 11.89 -13.92 -20.88
C ASP A 43 10.38 -13.69 -21.15
N LYS A 44 9.60 -13.47 -20.08
CA LYS A 44 8.16 -13.20 -20.04
C LYS A 44 7.80 -11.72 -19.82
N LEU A 45 8.76 -10.78 -19.85
CA LEU A 45 8.58 -9.35 -19.58
C LEU A 45 7.99 -9.02 -18.20
N GLN A 46 8.04 -9.94 -17.23
CA GLN A 46 7.60 -9.68 -15.87
C GLN A 46 8.74 -9.03 -15.09
N PHE A 47 8.48 -7.87 -14.48
CA PHE A 47 9.43 -7.23 -13.58
C PHE A 47 9.46 -8.02 -12.27
N VAL A 48 10.58 -8.67 -11.98
CA VAL A 48 10.79 -9.37 -10.72
C VAL A 48 11.37 -8.37 -9.73
N GLU A 49 10.53 -7.81 -8.86
CA GLU A 49 10.99 -7.00 -7.73
C GLU A 49 11.76 -7.89 -6.74
N GLU A 50 13.08 -7.71 -6.69
CA GLU A 50 13.94 -8.47 -5.79
C GLU A 50 14.09 -7.73 -4.44
N PRO A 51 13.83 -8.40 -3.30
CA PRO A 51 14.04 -7.81 -1.99
C PRO A 51 15.54 -7.76 -1.67
N VAL A 52 16.05 -6.57 -1.36
CA VAL A 52 17.49 -6.34 -1.17
C VAL A 52 17.91 -6.57 0.27
N GLU A 53 17.12 -6.02 1.20
CA GLU A 53 17.42 -6.09 2.62
C GLU A 53 16.20 -5.77 3.49
N ILE A 54 16.28 -6.21 4.74
CA ILE A 54 15.36 -5.81 5.80
C ILE A 54 15.96 -4.56 6.45
N VAL A 55 15.25 -3.45 6.33
CA VAL A 55 15.67 -2.13 6.78
C VAL A 55 15.28 -1.89 8.23
N ASP A 56 14.12 -2.43 8.64
CA ASP A 56 13.56 -2.19 9.96
C ASP A 56 12.64 -3.34 10.39
N ARG A 57 12.34 -3.42 11.69
CA ARG A 57 11.42 -4.39 12.27
C ARG A 57 10.51 -3.70 13.28
N GLU A 58 9.22 -3.97 13.20
CA GLU A 58 8.21 -3.41 14.10
C GLU A 58 7.25 -4.50 14.55
N VAL A 59 6.81 -4.47 15.80
CA VAL A 59 5.75 -5.36 16.29
C VAL A 59 4.49 -4.56 16.55
N LYS A 60 3.47 -4.76 15.71
CA LYS A 60 2.16 -4.15 15.94
C LYS A 60 1.40 -4.92 17.00
N ARG A 61 1.15 -4.26 18.14
CA ARG A 61 0.38 -4.83 19.26
C ARG A 61 -1.10 -4.49 19.08
N LEU A 62 -1.92 -5.52 19.02
CA LEU A 62 -3.38 -5.46 19.10
C LEU A 62 -3.82 -5.93 20.49
N LYS A 63 -5.13 -5.81 20.79
CA LYS A 63 -5.67 -6.15 22.12
C LYS A 63 -5.32 -7.58 22.60
N GLN A 64 -5.21 -8.53 21.67
CA GLN A 64 -4.94 -9.95 21.98
C GLN A 64 -3.73 -10.54 21.22
N ASN A 65 -3.25 -9.86 20.18
CA ASN A 65 -2.23 -10.41 19.29
C ASN A 65 -1.06 -9.44 19.10
N GLN A 66 0.09 -9.99 18.77
CA GLN A 66 1.26 -9.24 18.35
C GLN A 66 1.63 -9.69 16.94
N ILE A 67 1.82 -8.73 16.03
CA ILE A 67 2.11 -9.00 14.62
C ILE A 67 3.50 -8.43 14.32
N PRO A 68 4.54 -9.28 14.26
CA PRO A 68 5.86 -8.88 13.80
C PRO A 68 5.83 -8.56 12.30
N LEU A 69 6.30 -7.37 11.96
CA LEU A 69 6.43 -6.85 10.61
C LEU A 69 7.89 -6.50 10.34
N VAL A 70 8.30 -6.68 9.09
CA VAL A 70 9.62 -6.28 8.60
C VAL A 70 9.45 -5.27 7.48
N LYS A 71 10.25 -4.20 7.53
CA LYS A 71 10.34 -3.22 6.45
C LYS A 71 11.38 -3.71 5.46
N ILE A 72 10.97 -3.88 4.21
CA ILE A 72 11.83 -4.44 3.15
C ILE A 72 12.16 -3.33 2.17
N ARG A 73 13.42 -3.22 1.77
CA ARG A 73 13.82 -2.44 0.61
C ARG A 73 13.77 -3.31 -0.64
N TRP A 74 13.03 -2.87 -1.65
CA TRP A 74 12.95 -3.52 -2.95
C TRP A 74 13.86 -2.81 -3.96
N ASN A 75 14.46 -3.58 -4.85
CA ASN A 75 15.19 -3.05 -5.99
C ASN A 75 14.22 -2.72 -7.14
N SER A 76 13.45 -1.64 -6.97
CA SER A 76 12.55 -1.14 -8.01
C SER A 76 13.26 -0.15 -8.92
N LYS A 77 12.78 -0.06 -10.17
CA LYS A 77 13.34 0.82 -11.20
C LYS A 77 13.05 2.28 -10.97
N ARG A 78 11.92 2.53 -10.31
CA ARG A 78 11.45 3.88 -9.99
C ARG A 78 12.19 4.43 -8.76
N GLY A 79 13.09 3.64 -8.18
CA GLY A 79 13.87 3.97 -6.99
C GLY A 79 13.67 2.94 -5.88
N PRO A 80 14.31 3.13 -4.72
CA PRO A 80 14.10 2.27 -3.56
C PRO A 80 12.64 2.33 -3.11
N GLU A 81 11.96 1.20 -3.18
CA GLU A 81 10.61 1.06 -2.63
C GLU A 81 10.66 0.36 -1.28
N PHE A 82 9.75 0.72 -0.39
CA PHE A 82 9.69 0.18 0.96
C PHE A 82 8.29 -0.32 1.29
N THR A 83 8.18 -1.59 1.67
CA THR A 83 6.92 -2.17 2.12
C THR A 83 7.09 -2.84 3.48
N TRP A 84 5.97 -2.97 4.20
CA TRP A 84 5.90 -3.70 5.47
C TRP A 84 5.21 -5.03 5.24
N GLU A 85 5.92 -6.13 5.48
CA GLU A 85 5.40 -7.49 5.34
C GLU A 85 5.41 -8.23 6.67
N ARG A 86 4.58 -9.27 6.78
CA ARG A 86 4.63 -10.14 7.96
C ARG A 86 5.92 -10.93 7.99
N GLU A 87 6.64 -10.86 9.11
CA GLU A 87 7.95 -11.48 9.27
C GLU A 87 7.92 -12.99 8.97
N GLU A 88 6.93 -13.71 9.49
CA GLU A 88 6.86 -15.16 9.34
C GLU A 88 6.73 -15.61 7.88
N GLN A 89 5.87 -14.94 7.12
CA GLN A 89 5.64 -15.23 5.71
C GLN A 89 6.88 -14.88 4.89
N PHE A 90 7.44 -13.71 5.16
CA PHE A 90 8.61 -13.22 4.45
C PHE A 90 9.85 -14.10 4.72
N ARG A 91 10.03 -14.57 5.96
CA ARG A 91 11.11 -15.48 6.35
C ARG A 91 11.03 -16.83 5.66
N LYS A 92 9.82 -17.35 5.43
CA LYS A 92 9.63 -18.60 4.66
C LYS A 92 10.03 -18.43 3.19
N LYS A 93 9.72 -17.26 2.60
CA LYS A 93 9.98 -16.98 1.18
C LYS A 93 11.44 -16.59 0.91
N TYR A 94 12.05 -15.81 1.81
CA TYR A 94 13.41 -15.29 1.67
C TYR A 94 14.24 -15.48 2.95
N PRO A 95 14.53 -16.74 3.35
CA PRO A 95 15.24 -17.02 4.61
C PRO A 95 16.65 -16.41 4.64
N HIS A 96 17.30 -16.27 3.48
CA HIS A 96 18.67 -15.73 3.37
C HIS A 96 18.78 -14.27 3.83
N LEU A 97 17.72 -13.46 3.72
CA LEU A 97 17.72 -12.07 4.16
C LEU A 97 17.76 -11.93 5.69
N PHE A 98 17.33 -12.95 6.41
CA PHE A 98 17.35 -12.96 7.88
C PHE A 98 18.69 -13.45 8.43
N ALA A 99 19.40 -14.31 7.69
CA ALA A 99 20.70 -14.86 8.10
C ALA A 99 21.81 -13.80 8.15
N ARG A 100 21.78 -12.79 7.27
CA ARG A 100 22.84 -11.76 7.16
C ARG A 100 22.89 -10.79 8.35
N THR A 101 21.77 -10.59 9.04
CA THR A 101 21.67 -9.62 10.16
C THR A 101 22.38 -10.03 11.45
N ALA A 102 22.82 -11.30 11.57
CA ALA A 102 23.55 -11.78 12.75
C ALA A 102 25.07 -11.51 12.69
N SER A 103 25.62 -11.16 11.51
CA SER A 103 27.07 -11.11 11.30
C SER A 103 27.66 -9.70 11.20
N THR A 104 26.84 -8.64 11.21
CA THR A 104 27.34 -7.26 11.06
C THR A 104 27.42 -6.54 12.40
N SER A 105 28.08 -7.17 13.36
CA SER A 105 28.67 -6.49 14.52
C SER A 105 30.15 -6.82 14.57
N THR A 106 30.89 -6.35 13.54
CA THR A 106 32.34 -6.23 13.62
C THR A 106 32.68 -4.75 13.54
N VAL A 107 32.66 -4.13 14.72
CA VAL A 107 33.45 -2.94 15.01
C VAL A 107 34.93 -3.34 15.04
N THR A 108 35.81 -2.35 14.84
CA THR A 108 37.28 -2.31 15.03
C THR A 108 38.01 -2.25 13.67
N SER A 109 38.67 -1.16 13.27
CA SER A 109 39.36 -0.08 14.02
C SER A 109 39.08 1.31 13.46
#